data_AF-A0A6N2EBP5-F1
#
_entry.id   AF-A0A6N2EBP5-F1
#
_cell.length_a   1.000
_cell.length_b   1.000
_cell.length_c   1.000
_cell.angle_alpha   90.00
_cell.angle_beta   90.00
_cell.angle_gamma   90.00
#
_symmetry.space_group_name_H-M   'P 1'
#
loop_
_entity.id
_entity.type
_entity.pdbx_description
1 polymer ?
#
loop_
_entity_poly.entity_id
_entity_poly.type
_entity_poly.pdbx_seq_one_letter_code
_entity_poly.pdbx_strand_id
1 'polypeptide(L)'
;MAHSEQNPKQPGKDQKMIVQRRALPATRESLTHKFQIDSHEGYLTVGLYEDGSPGEIFIKISKEGSAISGMCQAFCRAFSIALQYGLSVEDAVARFKGMRFEPMGPTNNPDIPEASSIVDYVARYLEVEFGRVNINRR
;
A
#
# COMPACT_ATOMS: atom_id res chain seq x y z
N MET A 1 -50.05 -39.91 -23.40
CA MET A 1 -48.79 -40.18 -22.67
C MET A 1 -48.02 -38.87 -22.59
N ALA A 2 -47.54 -38.56 -21.39
CA ALA A 2 -47.17 -37.24 -20.92
C ALA A 2 -45.79 -36.75 -21.40
N HIS A 3 -45.69 -35.42 -21.50
CA HIS A 3 -44.55 -34.52 -21.22
C HIS A 3 -43.12 -35.08 -21.26
N SER A 4 -42.24 -34.44 -22.03
CA SER A 4 -41.47 -33.27 -21.56
C SER A 4 -40.29 -32.97 -22.49
N GLU A 5 -40.31 -31.80 -23.13
CA GLU A 5 -39.14 -31.19 -23.76
C GLU A 5 -38.07 -30.94 -22.69
N GLN A 6 -36.86 -31.46 -22.93
CA GLN A 6 -35.68 -31.15 -22.14
C GLN A 6 -35.26 -29.71 -22.41
N ASN A 7 -35.50 -28.83 -21.44
CA ASN A 7 -34.97 -27.48 -21.41
C ASN A 7 -33.42 -27.52 -21.29
N PRO A 8 -32.64 -26.84 -22.15
CA PRO A 8 -31.19 -26.80 -22.01
C PRO A 8 -30.81 -26.07 -20.70
N LYS A 9 -29.92 -26.70 -19.93
CA LYS A 9 -29.35 -26.18 -18.68
C LYS A 9 -28.70 -24.81 -18.94
N GLN A 10 -29.16 -23.78 -18.22
CA GLN A 10 -28.55 -22.45 -18.22
C GLN A 10 -27.08 -22.53 -17.80
N PRO A 11 -26.14 -21.82 -18.47
CA PRO A 11 -24.75 -21.77 -18.05
C PRO A 11 -24.63 -21.03 -16.71
N GLY A 12 -23.78 -21.55 -15.83
CA GLY A 12 -23.58 -21.08 -14.47
C GLY A 12 -23.31 -19.58 -14.40
N LYS A 13 -23.96 -18.91 -13.44
CA LYS A 13 -23.65 -17.53 -13.09
C LYS A 13 -22.23 -17.49 -12.55
N ASP A 14 -21.29 -16.96 -13.32
CA ASP A 14 -20.05 -16.40 -12.80
C ASP A 14 -20.44 -15.31 -11.80
N GLN A 15 -20.60 -15.68 -10.54
CA GLN A 15 -20.69 -14.73 -9.45
C GLN A 15 -19.33 -14.06 -9.35
N LYS A 16 -19.17 -12.93 -10.04
CA LYS A 16 -18.10 -11.98 -9.75
C LYS A 16 -18.18 -11.69 -8.25
N MET A 17 -17.26 -12.26 -7.47
CA MET A 17 -17.04 -11.85 -6.09
C MET A 17 -16.63 -10.37 -6.14
N ILE A 18 -17.58 -9.48 -5.84
CA ILE A 18 -17.29 -8.06 -5.74
C ILE A 18 -16.52 -7.89 -4.43
N VAL A 19 -15.21 -7.67 -4.52
CA VAL A 19 -14.39 -7.34 -3.36
C VAL A 19 -14.94 -6.03 -2.78
N GLN A 20 -15.42 -6.09 -1.54
CA GLN A 20 -15.94 -4.91 -0.85
C GLN A 20 -14.79 -4.12 -0.24
N ARG A 21 -14.85 -2.80 -0.37
CA ARG A 21 -13.86 -1.89 0.23
C ARG A 21 -13.96 -1.93 1.75
N ARG A 22 -12.86 -2.26 2.44
CA ARG A 22 -12.71 -2.11 3.88
C ARG A 22 -12.27 -0.68 4.20
N ALA A 23 -13.22 0.24 4.37
CA ALA A 23 -12.89 1.60 4.78
C ALA A 23 -12.32 1.63 6.21
N LEU A 24 -11.44 2.59 6.48
CA LEU A 24 -10.91 2.84 7.84
C LEU A 24 -11.91 3.70 8.64
N PRO A 25 -11.96 3.56 9.97
CA PRO A 25 -12.78 4.42 10.82
C PRO A 25 -12.32 5.88 10.76
N ALA A 26 -13.21 6.81 11.12
CA ALA A 26 -12.91 8.24 11.10
C ALA A 26 -11.70 8.58 11.98
N THR A 27 -11.64 7.97 13.16
CA THR A 27 -10.51 8.03 14.10
C THR A 27 -9.80 6.70 14.10
N ARG A 28 -8.47 6.72 13.97
CA ARG A 28 -7.63 5.52 13.86
C ARG A 28 -6.23 5.80 14.35
N GLU A 29 -5.48 4.75 14.67
CA GLU A 29 -4.06 4.88 14.96
C GLU A 29 -3.27 5.12 13.67
N SER A 30 -2.17 5.87 13.77
CA SER A 30 -1.26 6.07 12.66
C SER A 30 0.18 6.14 13.13
N LEU A 31 1.08 5.62 12.30
CA LEU A 31 2.52 5.73 12.48
C LEU A 31 3.03 6.84 11.56
N THR A 32 3.84 7.77 12.07
CA THR A 32 4.51 8.76 11.23
C THR A 32 6.03 8.62 11.36
N HIS A 33 6.69 8.47 10.22
CA HIS A 33 8.12 8.31 10.10
C HIS A 33 8.73 9.44 9.28
N LYS A 34 9.71 10.13 9.85
CA LYS A 34 10.53 11.08 9.09
C LYS A 34 11.61 10.30 8.34
N PHE A 35 11.70 10.50 7.03
CA PHE A 35 12.75 9.90 6.21
C PHE A 35 13.51 10.98 5.44
N GLN A 36 14.69 10.60 4.97
CA GLN A 36 15.48 11.38 4.03
C GLN A 36 16.06 10.41 2.99
N ILE A 37 15.96 10.75 1.70
CA ILE A 37 16.61 10.04 0.59
C ILE A 37 17.50 11.04 -0.12
N ASP A 38 18.81 10.82 -0.10
CA ASP A 38 19.81 11.80 -0.50
C ASP A 38 19.57 13.17 0.19
N SER A 39 19.29 14.22 -0.56
CA SER A 39 19.00 15.57 -0.06
C SER A 39 17.51 15.86 0.15
N HIS A 40 16.64 14.87 -0.08
CA HIS A 40 15.18 15.01 -0.06
C HIS A 40 14.60 14.51 1.26
N GLU A 41 14.09 15.41 2.09
CA GLU A 41 13.44 15.06 3.35
C GLU A 41 11.93 14.91 3.18
N GLY A 42 11.34 13.93 3.86
CA GLY A 42 9.91 13.72 3.85
C GLY A 42 9.36 13.03 5.10
N TYR A 43 8.03 12.90 5.13
CA TYR A 43 7.29 12.18 6.13
C TYR A 43 6.42 11.14 5.46
N LEU A 44 6.50 9.91 5.95
CA LEU A 44 5.59 8.82 5.63
C LEU A 44 4.64 8.63 6.81
N THR A 45 3.33 8.72 6.56
CA THR A 45 2.31 8.39 7.56
C THR A 45 1.55 7.16 7.11
N VAL A 46 1.40 6.17 7.98
CA VAL A 46 0.66 4.93 7.75
C VAL A 46 -0.52 4.89 8.71
N GLY A 47 -1.74 4.92 8.18
CA GLY A 47 -2.96 4.74 8.98
C GLY A 47 -3.30 3.26 9.12
N LEU A 48 -3.66 2.84 10.32
CA LEU A 48 -3.83 1.43 10.68
C LEU A 48 -5.31 1.07 10.86
N TYR A 49 -5.63 -0.19 10.56
CA TYR A 49 -6.83 -0.84 11.05
C TYR A 49 -6.67 -1.24 12.53
N GLU A 50 -7.77 -1.61 13.18
CA GLU A 50 -7.78 -2.07 14.58
C GLU A 50 -6.91 -3.32 14.82
N ASP A 51 -6.66 -4.11 13.78
CA ASP A 51 -5.78 -5.29 13.82
C ASP A 51 -4.28 -4.94 13.64
N GLY A 52 -3.95 -3.65 13.51
CA GLY A 52 -2.60 -3.16 13.29
C GLY A 52 -2.11 -3.24 11.84
N SER A 53 -2.92 -3.75 10.91
CA SER A 53 -2.56 -3.79 9.49
C SER A 53 -2.67 -2.41 8.84
N PRO A 54 -1.81 -2.10 7.85
CA PRO A 54 -1.85 -0.81 7.15
C PRO A 54 -3.07 -0.71 6.23
N GLY A 55 -3.79 0.41 6.31
CA GLY A 55 -4.98 0.67 5.49
C GLY A 55 -4.91 1.96 4.66
N GLU A 56 -3.96 2.84 4.95
CA GLU A 56 -3.69 4.02 4.13
C GLU A 56 -2.25 4.49 4.32
N ILE A 57 -1.71 5.15 3.29
CA ILE A 57 -0.40 5.79 3.34
C ILE A 57 -0.50 7.23 2.86
N PHE A 58 0.32 8.11 3.44
CA PHE A 58 0.49 9.49 3.02
C PHE A 58 1.97 9.82 2.99
N ILE A 59 2.37 10.58 1.98
CA ILE A 59 3.74 11.07 1.82
C ILE A 59 3.69 12.58 1.69
N LYS A 60 4.52 13.26 2.48
CA LYS A 60 4.78 14.68 2.36
C LYS A 60 6.27 14.87 2.18
N ILE A 61 6.69 15.45 1.06
CA ILE A 61 8.09 15.76 0.80
C ILE A 61 8.31 17.25 1.01
N SER A 62 9.41 17.61 1.64
CA SER A 62 9.83 18.99 1.89
C SER A 62 10.47 19.57 0.64
N LYS A 63 10.14 20.82 0.32
CA LYS A 63 10.81 21.63 -0.73
C LYS A 63 10.73 21.09 -2.16
N GLU A 64 9.88 20.10 -2.41
CA GLU A 64 9.66 19.58 -3.76
C GLU A 64 8.69 20.41 -4.59
N GLY A 65 8.89 20.38 -5.90
CA GLY A 65 7.98 20.98 -6.88
C GLY A 65 6.56 20.38 -6.82
N SER A 66 5.59 21.14 -7.34
CA SER A 66 4.17 20.74 -7.35
C SER A 66 3.92 19.44 -8.12
N ALA A 67 4.73 19.13 -9.13
CA ALA A 67 4.62 17.90 -9.91
C ALA A 67 4.92 16.64 -9.06
N ILE A 68 6.06 16.62 -8.35
CA ILE A 68 6.46 15.50 -7.50
C ILE A 68 5.50 15.35 -6.33
N SER A 69 5.15 16.46 -5.68
CA SER A 69 4.17 16.48 -4.60
C SER A 69 2.80 15.96 -5.05
N GLY A 70 2.34 16.36 -6.24
CA GLY A 70 1.09 15.91 -6.82
C GLY A 70 1.10 14.42 -7.18
N MET A 71 2.19 13.93 -7.76
CA MET A 71 2.38 12.51 -8.07
C MET A 71 2.39 11.66 -6.81
N CYS A 72 3.09 12.08 -5.76
CA CYS A 72 3.12 11.37 -4.48
C CYS A 72 1.73 11.30 -3.85
N GLN A 73 0.97 12.40 -3.85
CA GLN A 73 -0.41 12.39 -3.35
C GLN A 73 -1.33 11.50 -4.19
N ALA A 74 -1.16 11.47 -5.51
CA ALA A 74 -1.90 10.57 -6.39
C ALA A 74 -1.57 9.09 -6.10
N PHE A 75 -0.28 8.77 -5.99
CA PHE A 75 0.19 7.44 -5.60
C PHE A 75 -0.36 7.01 -4.24
N CYS A 76 -0.22 7.85 -3.20
CA CYS A 76 -0.73 7.57 -1.86
C CYS A 76 -2.23 7.27 -1.86
N ARG A 77 -3.03 8.04 -2.60
CA ARG A 77 -4.47 7.80 -2.72
C ARG A 77 -4.76 6.47 -3.41
N ALA A 78 -4.12 6.19 -4.54
CA ALA A 78 -4.30 4.94 -5.28
C ALA A 78 -3.87 3.73 -4.44
N PHE A 79 -2.74 3.81 -3.76
CA PHE A 79 -2.22 2.75 -2.91
C PHE A 79 -3.11 2.50 -1.69
N SER A 80 -3.58 3.56 -1.03
CA SER A 80 -4.53 3.45 0.08
C SER A 80 -5.83 2.78 -0.35
N ILE A 81 -6.34 3.12 -1.54
CA ILE A 81 -7.51 2.42 -2.11
C ILE A 81 -7.17 0.95 -2.34
N ALA A 82 -6.02 0.63 -2.93
CA ALA A 82 -5.61 -0.76 -3.16
C ALA A 82 -5.53 -1.58 -1.86
N LEU A 83 -4.93 -1.03 -0.78
CA LEU A 83 -4.91 -1.65 0.55
C LEU A 83 -6.34 -1.94 1.04
N GLN A 84 -7.24 -0.97 0.90
CA GLN A 84 -8.65 -1.11 1.31
C GLN A 84 -9.44 -2.12 0.47
N TYR A 85 -8.95 -2.50 -0.71
CA TYR A 85 -9.47 -3.58 -1.54
C TYR A 85 -8.66 -4.88 -1.43
N GLY A 86 -7.78 -4.99 -0.41
CA GLY A 86 -7.12 -6.25 -0.06
C GLY A 86 -5.74 -6.46 -0.68
N LEU A 87 -5.07 -5.41 -1.17
CA LEU A 87 -3.64 -5.49 -1.46
C LEU A 87 -2.88 -5.81 -0.17
N SER A 88 -2.20 -6.96 -0.12
CA SER A 88 -1.36 -7.36 1.01
C SER A 88 -0.05 -6.56 1.03
N VAL A 89 0.59 -6.49 2.20
CA VAL A 89 1.92 -5.85 2.32
C VAL A 89 2.94 -6.62 1.48
N GLU A 90 2.88 -7.95 1.51
CA GLU A 90 3.77 -8.84 0.77
C GLU A 90 3.65 -8.60 -0.74
N ASP A 91 2.43 -8.52 -1.27
CA ASP A 91 2.20 -8.23 -2.69
C ASP A 91 2.64 -6.82 -3.07
N ALA A 92 2.39 -5.83 -2.21
CA ALA A 92 2.88 -4.48 -2.42
C ALA A 92 4.42 -4.45 -2.49
N VAL A 93 5.09 -5.07 -1.52
CA VAL A 93 6.55 -5.14 -1.48
C VAL A 93 7.08 -5.80 -2.75
N ALA A 94 6.51 -6.94 -3.16
CA ALA A 94 6.92 -7.65 -4.37
C ALA A 94 6.78 -6.82 -5.66
N ARG A 95 5.86 -5.85 -5.71
CA ARG A 95 5.60 -5.01 -6.88
C ARG A 95 6.41 -3.71 -6.89
N PHE A 96 6.62 -3.10 -5.73
CA PHE A 96 7.12 -1.74 -5.62
C PHE A 96 8.59 -1.66 -5.15
N LYS A 97 9.09 -2.69 -4.44
CA LYS A 97 10.50 -2.76 -4.04
C LYS A 97 11.39 -2.86 -5.28
N GLY A 98 12.42 -2.03 -5.33
CA GLY A 98 13.36 -1.92 -6.45
C GLY A 98 12.90 -1.05 -7.61
N MET A 99 11.72 -0.41 -7.54
CA MET A 99 11.34 0.60 -8.53
C MET A 99 12.32 1.78 -8.53
N ARG A 100 12.75 2.19 -9.72
CA ARG A 100 13.85 3.15 -9.94
C ARG A 100 13.36 4.44 -10.56
N PHE A 101 13.51 5.54 -9.83
CA PHE A 101 13.31 6.92 -10.29
C PHE A 101 13.73 7.91 -9.19
N GLU A 102 14.04 9.15 -9.56
CA GLU A 102 14.44 10.19 -8.62
C GLU A 102 13.26 10.66 -7.73
N PRO A 103 13.50 10.98 -6.44
CA PRO A 103 14.81 10.96 -5.77
C PRO A 103 15.22 9.55 -5.31
N MET A 104 16.50 9.22 -5.50
CA MET A 104 17.12 7.96 -5.06
C MET A 104 18.49 8.20 -4.39
N GLY A 105 18.97 7.20 -3.64
CA GLY A 105 20.28 7.24 -3.00
C GLY A 105 20.25 6.85 -1.52
N PRO A 106 21.28 7.26 -0.74
CA PRO A 106 21.40 6.88 0.66
C PRO A 106 20.27 7.46 1.50
N THR A 107 19.91 6.78 2.59
CA THR A 107 18.86 7.26 3.51
C THR A 107 19.37 7.46 4.92
N ASN A 108 18.57 8.15 5.75
CA ASN A 108 18.83 8.30 7.17
C ASN A 108 18.26 7.15 8.03
N ASN A 109 17.66 6.13 7.41
CA ASN A 109 17.09 4.97 8.09
C ASN A 109 18.10 3.82 8.09
N PRO A 110 18.61 3.36 9.25
CA PRO A 110 19.61 2.29 9.32
C PRO A 110 19.09 0.94 8.79
N ASP A 111 17.78 0.68 8.84
CA ASP A 111 17.18 -0.54 8.29
C ASP A 111 17.04 -0.49 6.77
N ILE A 112 17.11 0.71 6.18
CA ILE A 112 16.96 0.96 4.74
C ILE A 112 18.07 1.91 4.29
N PRO A 113 19.34 1.49 4.30
CA PRO A 113 20.48 2.42 4.10
C PRO A 113 20.50 3.09 2.72
N GLU A 114 19.83 2.52 1.72
CA GLU A 114 19.70 3.07 0.37
C GLU A 114 18.32 2.75 -0.21
N ALA A 115 17.78 3.69 -1.00
CA ALA A 115 16.53 3.52 -1.73
C ALA A 115 16.69 3.89 -3.21
N SER A 116 16.05 3.12 -4.08
CA SER A 116 16.02 3.35 -5.54
C SER A 116 14.95 4.33 -6.00
N SER A 117 14.05 4.74 -5.10
CA SER A 117 13.05 5.78 -5.26
C SER A 117 12.31 5.99 -3.94
N ILE A 118 11.44 7.00 -3.86
CA ILE A 118 10.48 7.15 -2.75
C ILE A 118 9.54 5.94 -2.66
N VAL A 119 9.11 5.38 -3.79
CA VAL A 119 8.20 4.22 -3.80
C VAL A 119 8.90 2.94 -3.34
N ASP A 120 10.16 2.74 -3.75
CA ASP A 120 11.00 1.66 -3.19
C ASP A 120 11.20 1.82 -1.69
N TYR A 121 11.48 3.05 -1.23
CA TYR A 121 11.62 3.32 0.21
C TYR A 121 10.35 2.97 0.99
N VAL A 122 9.17 3.38 0.50
CA VAL A 122 7.87 3.06 1.13
C VAL A 122 7.65 1.55 1.16
N ALA A 123 7.93 0.85 0.06
CA ALA A 123 7.79 -0.61 0.01
C ALA A 123 8.69 -1.29 1.05
N ARG A 124 9.98 -0.93 1.11
CA ARG A 124 10.92 -1.47 2.11
C ARG A 124 10.52 -1.10 3.54
N TYR A 125 10.01 0.10 3.76
CA TYR A 125 9.52 0.52 5.07
C TYR A 125 8.33 -0.32 5.51
N LEU A 126 7.38 -0.57 4.60
CA LEU A 126 6.25 -1.45 4.87
C LEU A 126 6.71 -2.90 5.15
N GLU A 127 7.73 -3.40 4.44
CA GLU A 127 8.31 -4.71 4.69
C GLU A 127 8.94 -4.81 6.09
N VAL A 128 9.72 -3.79 6.50
CA VAL A 128 10.39 -3.74 7.81
C VAL A 128 9.37 -3.68 8.95
N GLU A 129 8.36 -2.81 8.84
CA GLU A 129 7.39 -2.60 9.93
C GLU A 129 6.24 -3.62 9.94
N PHE A 130 5.80 -4.08 8.77
CA PHE A 130 4.56 -4.88 8.63
C PHE A 130 4.76 -6.23 7.92
N GLY A 131 5.90 -6.50 7.29
CA GLY A 131 6.17 -7.78 6.60
C GLY A 131 6.32 -9.00 7.52
N ARG A 132 6.11 -8.82 8.83
CA ARG A 132 6.17 -9.86 9.87
C ARG A 132 5.01 -9.77 10.85
N VAL A 133 3.78 -9.57 10.39
CA VAL A 133 2.61 -9.85 11.24
C VAL A 133 2.58 -11.36 11.52
N ASN A 134 3.33 -11.76 12.57
CA ASN A 134 3.28 -12.98 13.41
C ASN A 134 4.67 -13.54 13.75
N ILE A 135 5.47 -12.89 14.63
CA ILE A 135 6.18 -13.51 15.79
C ILE A 135 6.53 -12.40 16.81
N ASN A 136 5.80 -12.34 17.92
CA ASN A 136 6.18 -11.73 19.22
C ASN A 136 7.00 -10.42 19.22
N ARG A 137 6.33 -9.25 19.30
CA ARG A 137 6.89 -8.11 20.06
C ARG A 137 6.43 -8.27 21.52
N ARG A 138 7.29 -8.90 22.34
CA ARG A 138 7.21 -8.89 23.81
C ARG A 138 7.78 -7.58 24.35
#